data_AF-A0A1H4A3E4-F1
#
_entry.id   AF-A0A1H4A3E4-F1
#
_cell.length_a   1.000
_cell.length_b   1.000
_cell.length_c   1.000
_cell.angle_alpha   90.00
_cell.angle_beta   90.00
_cell.angle_gamma   90.00
#
_symmetry.space_group_name_H-M   'P 1'
#
loop_
_entity.id
_entity.type
_entity.pdbx_description
1 polymer ?
#
loop_
_entity_poly.entity_id
_entity_poly.type
_entity_poly.pdbx_seq_one_letter_code
_entity_poly.pdbx_strand_id
1 'polypeptide(L)'
;MRAAILVLSDKGAAGQRVDKSGPALKKWLSDQQIETVLTKLIPDDLTTIQKTLIDWCDNSIADLIITCGGTGISPRDVTPEATKAIIERELPGFAELMRAKSLAITPMAILSRAVAGIRNSCLILNLPGSPKAALENLTSVWPAIPHGLAKIKGDPSDCAGIHLQQACHKTPPVVSFSGFSGCGKTTLVVKVIRLLSERGYKVGAIKHDGHHFDIDKEGKDSWRMTQAGAVITAITDSKKLAVIKQHETSPGPQEMIKEFFSEVDIVIIEGWKELAPNRIEVYRKELGHKLLCAQNEEGFIALATNTHIDTKLPQLDINNPQHIVTFIIDKFLKR
;
A
#
# COMPACT_ATOMS: atom_id res chain seq x y z
N MET A 1 -18.51 -5.44 11.91
CA MET A 1 -19.18 -4.63 10.86
C MET A 1 -20.03 -5.58 10.03
N ARG A 2 -21.28 -5.23 9.73
CA ARG A 2 -22.21 -6.00 8.88
C ARG A 2 -22.45 -5.26 7.57
N ALA A 3 -22.41 -5.97 6.44
CA ALA A 3 -22.62 -5.38 5.12
C ALA A 3 -23.88 -5.93 4.43
N ALA A 4 -24.58 -5.08 3.69
CA ALA A 4 -25.66 -5.50 2.79
C ALA A 4 -25.35 -5.09 1.35
N ILE A 5 -25.82 -5.89 0.38
CA ILE A 5 -25.58 -5.67 -1.05
C ILE A 5 -26.92 -5.48 -1.76
N LEU A 6 -27.08 -4.36 -2.44
CA LEU A 6 -28.24 -4.05 -3.28
C LEU A 6 -27.82 -3.99 -4.75
N VAL A 7 -28.18 -5.01 -5.53
CA VAL A 7 -27.90 -5.07 -6.96
C VAL A 7 -29.06 -4.43 -7.73
N LEU A 8 -28.73 -3.53 -8.64
CA LEU A 8 -29.67 -2.69 -9.38
C LEU A 8 -29.57 -3.04 -10.86
N SER A 9 -30.60 -3.71 -11.37
CA SER A 9 -30.67 -4.10 -12.77
C SER A 9 -32.09 -4.46 -13.19
N ASP A 10 -32.68 -3.68 -14.09
CA ASP A 10 -33.95 -4.02 -14.75
C ASP A 10 -33.92 -5.44 -15.38
N LYS A 11 -32.84 -5.76 -16.11
CA LYS A 11 -32.68 -7.08 -16.77
C LYS A 11 -32.48 -8.21 -15.76
N GLY A 12 -31.74 -7.94 -14.68
CA GLY A 12 -31.57 -8.91 -13.61
C GLY A 12 -32.89 -9.21 -12.92
N ALA A 13 -33.68 -8.17 -12.61
CA ALA A 13 -34.94 -8.28 -11.90
C ALA A 13 -36.01 -9.01 -12.75
N ALA A 14 -35.96 -8.84 -14.07
CA ALA A 14 -36.78 -9.57 -15.01
C ALA A 14 -36.29 -11.01 -15.30
N GLY A 15 -35.22 -11.48 -14.67
CA GLY A 15 -34.64 -12.82 -14.90
C GLY A 15 -33.94 -13.00 -16.26
N GLN A 16 -33.71 -11.91 -16.99
CA GLN A 16 -33.12 -11.92 -18.33
C GLN A 16 -31.57 -11.90 -18.32
N ARG A 17 -30.97 -11.66 -17.15
CA ARG A 17 -29.53 -11.64 -16.95
C ARG A 17 -29.19 -12.18 -15.57
N VAL A 18 -28.24 -13.11 -15.52
CA VAL A 18 -27.68 -13.60 -14.26
C VAL A 18 -26.79 -12.52 -13.64
N ASP A 19 -27.05 -12.19 -12.38
CA ASP A 19 -26.19 -11.30 -11.62
C ASP A 19 -24.85 -11.97 -11.28
N LYS A 20 -23.76 -11.27 -11.61
CA LYS A 20 -22.39 -11.68 -11.30
C LYS A 20 -21.74 -10.75 -10.27
N SER A 21 -22.30 -9.56 -10.06
CA SER A 21 -21.70 -8.54 -9.21
C SER A 21 -22.00 -8.79 -7.74
N GLY A 22 -23.25 -9.16 -7.40
CA GLY A 22 -23.62 -9.54 -6.04
C GLY A 22 -22.76 -10.68 -5.47
N PRO A 23 -22.63 -11.82 -6.17
CA PRO A 23 -21.75 -12.92 -5.73
C PRO A 23 -20.28 -12.50 -5.60
N ALA A 24 -19.77 -11.68 -6.53
CA ALA A 24 -18.38 -11.21 -6.48
C ALA A 24 -18.11 -10.31 -5.27
N LEU A 25 -19.00 -9.36 -4.99
CA LEU A 25 -18.92 -8.47 -3.84
C LEU A 25 -19.06 -9.25 -2.52
N LYS A 26 -20.00 -10.21 -2.44
CA LYS A 26 -20.16 -11.07 -1.27
C LYS A 26 -18.91 -11.88 -0.97
N LYS A 27 -18.29 -12.47 -2.00
CA LYS A 27 -17.03 -13.20 -1.86
C LYS A 27 -15.92 -12.27 -1.33
N TRP A 28 -15.76 -11.12 -1.95
CA TRP A 28 -14.72 -10.16 -1.56
C TRP A 28 -14.88 -9.68 -0.11
N LEU A 29 -16.12 -9.40 0.33
CA LEU A 29 -16.40 -9.05 1.72
C LEU A 29 -16.08 -10.20 2.69
N SER A 30 -16.39 -11.44 2.31
CA SER A 30 -16.03 -12.63 3.09
C SER A 30 -14.51 -12.78 3.23
N ASP A 31 -13.74 -12.48 2.18
CA ASP A 31 -12.27 -12.49 2.22
C ASP A 31 -11.71 -11.42 3.19
N GLN A 32 -12.48 -10.35 3.44
CA GLN A 32 -12.19 -9.33 4.47
C GLN A 32 -12.78 -9.66 5.85
N GLN A 33 -13.29 -10.89 6.06
CA GLN A 33 -13.97 -11.32 7.29
C GLN A 33 -15.21 -10.48 7.64
N ILE A 34 -15.87 -9.90 6.64
CA ILE A 34 -17.09 -9.12 6.80
C ILE A 34 -18.31 -9.95 6.42
N GLU A 35 -19.26 -10.05 7.34
CA GLU A 35 -20.52 -10.73 7.12
C GLU A 35 -21.40 -9.93 6.14
N THR A 36 -21.83 -10.59 5.07
CA THR A 36 -22.89 -10.08 4.19
C THR A 36 -24.24 -10.55 4.70
N VAL A 37 -24.94 -9.71 5.48
CA VAL A 37 -26.19 -10.05 6.17
C VAL A 37 -27.39 -10.13 5.24
N LEU A 38 -27.35 -9.40 4.12
CA LEU A 38 -28.45 -9.34 3.18
C LEU A 38 -27.94 -9.07 1.77
N THR A 39 -28.56 -9.70 0.79
CA THR A 39 -28.34 -9.40 -0.63
C THR A 39 -29.70 -9.38 -1.33
N LYS A 40 -29.96 -8.32 -2.08
CA LYS A 40 -31.22 -8.15 -2.82
C LYS A 40 -30.94 -7.64 -4.21
N LEU A 41 -31.71 -8.12 -5.19
CA LEU A 41 -31.70 -7.64 -6.56
C LEU A 41 -33.05 -6.99 -6.86
N ILE A 42 -33.03 -5.74 -7.32
CA ILE A 42 -34.24 -4.95 -7.65
C ILE A 42 -34.05 -4.20 -8.98
N PRO A 43 -35.15 -3.79 -9.66
CA PRO A 43 -35.06 -2.93 -10.84
C PRO A 43 -34.55 -1.52 -10.52
N ASP A 44 -34.19 -0.78 -11.56
CA ASP A 44 -33.75 0.61 -11.46
C ASP A 44 -34.95 1.56 -11.28
N ASP A 45 -35.58 1.48 -10.10
CA ASP A 45 -36.73 2.29 -9.70
C ASP A 45 -36.41 3.16 -8.48
N LEU A 46 -36.55 4.48 -8.64
CA LEU A 46 -36.15 5.48 -7.64
C LEU A 46 -36.80 5.20 -6.28
N THR A 47 -38.11 4.98 -6.25
CA THR A 47 -38.87 4.80 -5.02
C THR A 47 -38.52 3.49 -4.32
N THR A 48 -38.35 2.41 -5.09
CA THR A 48 -37.99 1.08 -4.57
C THR A 48 -36.58 1.08 -3.98
N ILE A 49 -35.63 1.75 -4.63
CA ILE A 49 -34.26 1.92 -4.11
C ILE A 49 -34.30 2.71 -2.80
N GLN A 50 -34.94 3.88 -2.78
CA GLN A 50 -35.06 4.71 -1.57
C GLN A 50 -35.66 3.92 -0.40
N LYS A 51 -36.81 3.27 -0.60
CA LYS A 51 -37.47 2.47 0.45
C LYS A 51 -36.57 1.37 0.98
N THR A 52 -35.85 0.68 0.10
CA THR A 52 -34.94 -0.41 0.50
C THR A 52 -33.75 0.12 1.30
N LEU A 53 -33.12 1.22 0.85
CA LEU A 53 -32.00 1.83 1.56
C LEU A 53 -32.41 2.39 2.92
N ILE A 54 -33.56 3.07 3.00
CA ILE A 54 -34.14 3.58 4.25
C ILE A 54 -34.39 2.43 5.22
N ASP A 55 -35.09 1.38 4.79
CA ASP A 55 -35.39 0.21 5.62
C ASP A 55 -34.11 -0.41 6.20
N TRP A 56 -33.09 -0.61 5.36
CA TRP A 56 -31.84 -1.24 5.81
C TRP A 56 -31.04 -0.38 6.79
N CYS A 57 -31.07 0.95 6.62
CA CYS A 57 -30.41 1.87 7.55
C CYS A 57 -31.18 2.00 8.86
N ASP A 58 -32.48 2.28 8.78
CA ASP A 58 -33.29 2.70 9.92
C ASP A 58 -33.62 1.52 10.84
N ASN A 59 -33.79 0.32 10.28
CA ASN A 59 -33.95 -0.91 11.05
C ASN A 59 -32.61 -1.56 11.43
N SER A 60 -31.48 -0.87 11.24
CA SER A 60 -30.14 -1.34 11.62
C SER A 60 -29.81 -2.72 11.06
N ILE A 61 -30.21 -2.99 9.80
CA ILE A 61 -29.92 -4.25 9.12
C ILE A 61 -28.42 -4.35 8.86
N ALA A 62 -27.79 -3.29 8.34
CA ALA A 62 -26.38 -3.26 8.01
C ALA A 62 -25.69 -1.98 8.50
N ASP A 63 -24.37 -2.06 8.70
CA ASP A 63 -23.52 -0.90 8.96
C ASP A 63 -23.00 -0.29 7.65
N LEU A 64 -22.78 -1.13 6.64
CA LEU A 64 -22.36 -0.76 5.29
C LEU A 64 -23.38 -1.27 4.27
N ILE A 65 -23.92 -0.39 3.45
CA ILE A 65 -24.74 -0.77 2.30
C ILE A 65 -23.97 -0.48 1.02
N ILE A 66 -23.76 -1.52 0.22
CA ILE A 66 -23.14 -1.43 -1.09
C ILE A 66 -24.24 -1.55 -2.14
N THR A 67 -24.45 -0.51 -2.94
CA THR A 67 -25.27 -0.64 -4.14
C THR A 67 -24.39 -0.94 -5.35
N CYS A 68 -24.90 -1.70 -6.31
CA CYS A 68 -24.15 -2.06 -7.52
C CYS A 68 -25.04 -1.95 -8.75
N GLY A 69 -24.75 -0.98 -9.62
CA GLY A 69 -25.56 -0.68 -10.81
C GLY A 69 -26.26 0.67 -10.73
N GLY A 70 -26.86 1.09 -11.85
CA GLY A 70 -27.68 2.31 -11.91
C GLY A 70 -26.95 3.63 -11.68
N THR A 71 -25.62 3.69 -11.82
CA THR A 71 -24.78 4.89 -11.60
C THR A 71 -24.22 5.53 -12.88
N GLY A 72 -24.59 5.03 -14.06
CA GLY A 72 -24.16 5.58 -15.35
C GLY A 72 -25.02 6.76 -15.80
N ILE A 73 -25.04 7.04 -17.10
CA ILE A 73 -25.82 8.13 -17.70
C ILE A 73 -27.06 7.63 -18.47
N SER A 74 -27.42 6.34 -18.32
CA SER A 74 -28.63 5.81 -18.94
C SER A 74 -29.86 6.48 -18.35
N PRO A 75 -30.96 6.69 -19.11
CA PRO A 75 -32.21 7.26 -18.57
C PRO A 75 -32.81 6.48 -17.38
N ARG A 76 -32.44 5.20 -17.24
CA ARG A 76 -32.88 4.33 -16.14
C ARG A 76 -31.94 4.39 -14.93
N ASP A 77 -30.73 4.92 -15.07
CA ASP A 77 -29.76 4.97 -13.98
C ASP A 77 -30.18 6.04 -12.95
N VAL A 78 -30.79 5.62 -11.84
CA VAL A 78 -31.35 6.54 -10.81
C VAL A 78 -30.79 6.29 -9.40
N THR A 79 -29.73 5.50 -9.29
CA THR A 79 -29.16 5.08 -7.99
C THR A 79 -28.55 6.23 -7.20
N PRO A 80 -27.75 7.14 -7.83
CA PRO A 80 -27.22 8.30 -7.14
C PRO A 80 -28.33 9.21 -6.63
N GLU A 81 -29.38 9.44 -7.40
CA GLU A 81 -30.54 10.26 -7.02
C GLU A 81 -31.28 9.65 -5.83
N ALA A 82 -31.54 8.33 -5.87
CA ALA A 82 -32.15 7.61 -4.77
C ALA A 82 -31.31 7.72 -3.48
N THR A 83 -29.99 7.60 -3.61
CA THR A 83 -29.05 7.67 -2.48
C THR A 83 -28.99 9.09 -1.91
N LYS A 84 -28.82 10.11 -2.77
CA LYS A 84 -28.76 11.53 -2.36
C LYS A 84 -30.02 11.99 -1.65
N ALA A 85 -31.18 11.48 -2.04
CA ALA A 85 -32.45 11.86 -1.43
C ALA A 85 -32.62 11.39 0.03
N ILE A 86 -31.83 10.40 0.49
CA ILE A 86 -32.06 9.74 1.79
C ILE A 86 -30.86 9.83 2.74
N ILE A 87 -29.68 10.20 2.25
CA ILE A 87 -28.50 10.46 3.09
C ILE A 87 -28.65 11.80 3.83
N GLU A 88 -28.15 11.85 5.07
CA GLU A 88 -28.09 13.06 5.89
C GLU A 88 -26.81 13.86 5.61
N ARG A 89 -25.73 13.15 5.27
CA ARG A 89 -24.42 13.74 4.97
C ARG A 89 -23.76 13.04 3.79
N GLU A 90 -23.40 13.81 2.76
CA GLU A 90 -22.65 13.31 1.63
C GLU A 90 -21.15 13.16 1.98
N LEU A 91 -20.52 12.13 1.42
CA LEU A 91 -19.08 11.87 1.56
C LEU A 91 -18.41 11.96 0.18
N PRO A 92 -18.21 13.19 -0.36
CA PRO A 92 -17.76 13.38 -1.74
C PRO A 92 -16.40 12.73 -2.04
N GLY A 93 -15.49 12.68 -1.05
CA GLY A 93 -14.16 12.10 -1.18
C GLY A 93 -14.15 10.62 -1.63
N PHE A 94 -15.18 9.85 -1.29
CA PHE A 94 -15.32 8.47 -1.80
C PHE A 94 -15.54 8.46 -3.30
N ALA A 95 -16.50 9.27 -3.77
CA ALA A 95 -16.84 9.36 -5.18
C ALA A 95 -15.69 9.94 -6.01
N GLU A 96 -14.97 10.91 -5.46
CA GLU A 96 -13.76 11.50 -6.06
C GLU A 96 -12.65 10.46 -6.22
N LEU A 97 -12.31 9.73 -5.16
CA LEU A 97 -11.27 8.71 -5.20
C LEU A 97 -11.62 7.57 -6.17
N MET A 98 -12.86 7.09 -6.13
CA MET A 98 -13.38 6.08 -7.05
C MET A 98 -13.24 6.50 -8.51
N ARG A 99 -13.65 7.74 -8.85
CA ARG A 99 -13.48 8.29 -10.21
C ARG A 99 -12.01 8.45 -10.57
N ALA A 100 -11.17 8.99 -9.69
CA ALA A 100 -9.75 9.19 -9.95
C ALA A 100 -9.02 7.87 -10.23
N LYS A 101 -9.30 6.82 -9.45
CA LYS A 101 -8.73 5.48 -9.65
C LYS A 101 -9.24 4.81 -10.92
N SER A 102 -10.54 4.95 -11.19
CA SER A 102 -11.13 4.43 -12.44
C SER A 102 -10.59 5.16 -13.67
N LEU A 103 -10.29 6.47 -13.57
CA LEU A 103 -9.76 7.27 -14.68
C LEU A 103 -8.37 6.82 -15.13
N ALA A 104 -7.55 6.31 -14.20
CA ALA A 104 -6.27 5.69 -14.51
C ALA A 104 -6.42 4.37 -15.30
N ILE A 105 -7.61 3.77 -15.32
CA ILE A 105 -7.91 2.52 -16.04
C ILE A 105 -8.65 2.81 -17.35
N THR A 106 -9.60 3.75 -17.35
CA THR A 106 -10.42 4.07 -18.52
C THR A 106 -10.91 5.52 -18.51
N PRO A 107 -10.87 6.22 -19.66
CA PRO A 107 -11.43 7.57 -19.78
C PRO A 107 -12.94 7.63 -19.51
N MET A 108 -13.66 6.51 -19.65
CA MET A 108 -15.10 6.44 -19.41
C MET A 108 -15.48 6.63 -17.93
N ALA A 109 -14.51 6.60 -17.02
CA ALA A 109 -14.71 6.81 -15.59
C ALA A 109 -15.41 8.14 -15.27
N ILE A 110 -15.22 9.16 -16.11
CA ILE A 110 -15.84 10.48 -15.92
C ILE A 110 -17.37 10.44 -15.99
N LEU A 111 -17.95 9.42 -16.63
CA LEU A 111 -19.40 9.26 -16.78
C LEU A 111 -20.07 8.69 -15.52
N SER A 112 -19.29 8.21 -14.54
CA SER A 112 -19.85 7.66 -13.30
C SER A 112 -20.40 8.76 -12.41
N ARG A 113 -21.66 8.60 -12.02
CA ARG A 113 -22.36 9.48 -11.08
C ARG A 113 -22.44 8.90 -9.67
N ALA A 114 -21.64 7.88 -9.34
CA ALA A 114 -21.64 7.24 -8.04
C ALA A 114 -21.47 8.24 -6.88
N VAL A 115 -22.17 7.98 -5.77
CA VAL A 115 -22.18 8.78 -4.54
C VAL A 115 -21.91 7.87 -3.35
N ALA A 116 -21.40 8.46 -2.27
CA ALA A 116 -21.40 7.84 -0.95
C ALA A 116 -21.96 8.83 0.08
N GLY A 117 -22.59 8.31 1.12
CA GLY A 117 -23.14 9.15 2.18
C GLY A 117 -23.57 8.37 3.41
N ILE A 118 -23.91 9.11 4.44
CA ILE A 118 -24.27 8.60 5.76
C ILE A 118 -25.76 8.79 5.95
N ARG A 119 -26.44 7.75 6.45
CA ARG A 119 -27.78 7.82 7.02
C ARG A 119 -27.77 7.12 8.36
N ASN A 120 -28.18 7.80 9.43
CA ASN A 120 -28.06 7.30 10.81
C ASN A 120 -26.64 6.77 11.08
N SER A 121 -26.53 5.51 11.50
CA SER A 121 -25.27 4.83 11.77
C SER A 121 -24.74 3.99 10.59
N CYS A 122 -25.27 4.21 9.38
CA CYS A 122 -24.97 3.41 8.19
C CYS A 122 -24.24 4.24 7.12
N LEU A 123 -23.21 3.63 6.52
CA LEU A 123 -22.54 4.14 5.32
C LEU A 123 -23.17 3.51 4.08
N ILE A 124 -23.58 4.32 3.11
CA ILE A 124 -24.06 3.87 1.80
C ILE A 124 -23.00 4.22 0.76
N LEU A 125 -22.63 3.24 -0.07
CA LEU A 125 -21.64 3.39 -1.14
C LEU A 125 -22.21 2.86 -2.46
N ASN A 126 -22.31 3.73 -3.47
CA ASN A 126 -22.69 3.30 -4.81
C ASN A 126 -21.48 2.80 -5.61
N LEU A 127 -21.59 1.61 -6.18
CA LEU A 127 -20.58 1.02 -7.05
C LEU A 127 -21.10 0.84 -8.50
N PRO A 128 -20.21 0.83 -9.50
CA PRO A 128 -20.57 0.51 -10.87
C PRO A 128 -21.20 -0.88 -11.02
N GLY A 129 -22.01 -1.08 -12.08
CA GLY A 129 -22.76 -2.34 -12.26
C GLY A 129 -21.94 -3.55 -12.70
N SER A 130 -20.73 -3.39 -13.24
CA SER A 130 -19.91 -4.53 -13.68
C SER A 130 -19.12 -5.12 -12.50
N PRO A 131 -18.95 -6.46 -12.41
CA PRO A 131 -18.27 -7.08 -11.26
C PRO A 131 -16.84 -6.57 -11.07
N LYS A 132 -16.10 -6.43 -12.18
CA LYS A 132 -14.73 -5.94 -12.18
C LYS A 132 -14.66 -4.51 -11.64
N ALA A 133 -15.46 -3.59 -12.20
CA ALA A 133 -15.43 -2.20 -11.81
C ALA A 133 -15.93 -2.00 -10.36
N ALA A 134 -16.94 -2.77 -9.93
CA ALA A 134 -17.40 -2.74 -8.55
C ALA A 134 -16.29 -3.12 -7.57
N LEU A 135 -15.57 -4.22 -7.82
CA LEU A 135 -14.46 -4.67 -6.97
C LEU A 135 -13.30 -3.69 -6.97
N GLU A 136 -12.90 -3.15 -8.12
CA GLU A 136 -11.84 -2.14 -8.23
C GLU A 136 -12.18 -0.88 -7.41
N ASN A 137 -13.42 -0.39 -7.54
CA ASN A 137 -13.89 0.78 -6.82
C ASN A 137 -13.99 0.52 -5.30
N LEU A 138 -14.59 -0.60 -4.89
CA LEU A 138 -14.66 -0.99 -3.48
C LEU A 138 -13.27 -1.11 -2.86
N THR A 139 -12.34 -1.80 -3.54
CA THR A 139 -10.96 -1.96 -3.08
C THR A 139 -10.27 -0.61 -2.89
N SER A 140 -10.52 0.35 -3.78
CA SER A 140 -9.87 1.66 -3.71
C SER A 140 -10.25 2.49 -2.49
N VAL A 141 -11.51 2.39 -2.04
CA VAL A 141 -12.03 3.16 -0.91
C VAL A 141 -12.09 2.36 0.39
N TRP A 142 -11.95 1.04 0.33
CA TRP A 142 -12.02 0.14 1.48
C TRP A 142 -11.20 0.60 2.67
N PRO A 143 -9.95 1.09 2.52
CA PRO A 143 -9.15 1.41 3.69
C PRO A 143 -9.70 2.55 4.56
N ALA A 144 -10.61 3.37 4.03
CA ALA A 144 -11.29 4.42 4.80
C ALA A 144 -12.56 3.91 5.50
N ILE A 145 -13.16 2.80 5.04
CA ILE A 145 -14.48 2.33 5.48
C ILE A 145 -14.51 1.89 6.95
N PRO A 146 -13.59 1.02 7.44
CA PRO A 146 -13.62 0.60 8.84
C PRO A 146 -13.55 1.75 9.83
N HIS A 147 -12.64 2.70 9.58
CA HIS A 147 -12.50 3.87 10.43
C HIS A 147 -13.71 4.80 10.32
N GLY A 148 -14.17 5.09 9.09
CA GLY A 148 -15.36 5.92 8.87
C GLY A 148 -16.60 5.39 9.61
N LEU A 149 -16.79 4.07 9.61
CA LEU A 149 -17.89 3.43 10.34
C LEU A 149 -17.76 3.48 11.85
N ALA A 150 -16.54 3.34 12.39
CA ALA A 150 -16.30 3.55 13.83
C ALA A 150 -16.69 4.98 14.25
N LYS A 151 -16.34 5.98 13.43
CA LYS A 151 -16.70 7.39 13.65
C LYS A 151 -18.18 7.67 13.55
N ILE A 152 -18.86 7.10 12.56
CA ILE A 152 -20.31 7.21 12.40
C ILE A 152 -21.03 6.69 13.66
N LYS A 153 -20.48 5.65 14.32
CA LYS A 153 -21.03 5.05 15.54
C LYS A 153 -20.63 5.75 16.85
N GLY A 154 -19.91 6.88 16.77
CA GLY A 154 -19.58 7.70 17.94
C GLY A 154 -18.26 7.35 18.63
N ASP A 155 -17.31 6.68 17.96
CA ASP A 155 -15.97 6.43 18.51
C ASP A 155 -15.21 7.76 18.81
N PRO A 156 -14.86 8.02 20.10
CA PRO A 156 -14.24 9.27 20.53
C PRO A 156 -12.74 9.37 20.24
N SER A 157 -12.08 8.33 19.70
CA SER A 157 -10.63 8.29 19.45
C SER A 157 -10.14 9.43 18.52
N ASP A 158 -9.13 10.21 18.90
CA ASP A 158 -8.69 11.35 18.08
C ASP A 158 -8.26 10.95 16.66
N CYS A 159 -8.69 11.72 15.65
CA CYS A 159 -8.29 11.52 14.26
C CYS A 159 -6.76 11.64 14.06
N ALA A 160 -6.07 12.35 14.96
CA ALA A 160 -4.62 12.52 14.97
C ALA A 160 -3.85 11.23 15.37
N GLY A 161 -4.51 10.24 15.96
CA GLY A 161 -3.89 9.00 16.43
C GLY A 161 -4.08 7.79 15.50
N ILE A 162 -4.78 7.96 14.37
CA ILE A 162 -5.05 6.84 13.46
C ILE A 162 -3.80 6.58 12.63
N HIS A 163 -2.96 5.69 13.14
CA HIS A 163 -2.14 4.84 12.29
C HIS A 163 -3.08 4.13 11.32
N LEU A 164 -3.20 4.69 10.12
CA LEU A 164 -3.81 4.05 8.97
C LEU A 164 -3.19 2.65 8.85
N GLN A 165 -3.87 1.63 9.38
CA GLN A 165 -3.67 0.24 9.00
C GLN A 165 -4.27 0.08 7.61
N GLN A 166 -3.65 0.76 6.65
CA GLN A 166 -3.86 0.58 5.25
C GLN A 166 -2.97 -0.59 4.82
N ALA A 167 -3.54 -1.53 4.09
CA ALA A 167 -2.84 -2.20 2.99
C ALA A 167 -2.57 -1.19 1.86
N CYS A 168 -2.03 -0.01 2.20
CA CYS A 168 -1.08 0.66 1.36
C CYS A 168 0.13 -0.27 1.33
N HIS A 169 0.89 -0.29 0.24
CA HIS A 169 2.24 -0.80 0.34
C HIS A 169 2.92 0.06 1.43
N LYS A 170 3.01 -0.46 2.67
CA LYS A 170 3.80 0.20 3.70
C LYS A 170 5.19 0.24 3.09
N THR A 171 5.65 1.44 2.74
CA THR A 171 7.06 1.61 2.41
C THR A 171 7.81 1.06 3.60
N PRO A 172 8.56 -0.05 3.45
CA PRO A 172 9.22 -0.66 4.59
C PRO A 172 10.15 0.36 5.23
N PRO A 173 10.36 0.31 6.55
CA PRO A 173 11.43 1.06 7.16
C PRO A 173 12.75 0.77 6.46
N VAL A 174 13.61 1.78 6.40
CA VAL A 174 14.91 1.71 5.73
C VAL A 174 15.98 1.99 6.75
N VAL A 175 17.06 1.21 6.72
CA VAL A 175 18.28 1.49 7.49
C VAL A 175 19.47 1.43 6.54
N SER A 176 20.26 2.50 6.54
CA SER A 176 21.42 2.62 5.65
C SER A 176 22.71 2.50 6.43
N PHE A 177 23.75 1.90 5.84
CA PHE A 177 25.08 1.82 6.43
C PHE A 177 26.06 2.68 5.63
N SER A 178 26.73 3.60 6.31
CA SER A 178 27.67 4.55 5.71
C SER A 178 29.03 4.49 6.41
N GLY A 179 30.10 4.85 5.72
CA GLY A 179 31.46 4.81 6.28
C GLY A 179 32.51 4.68 5.18
N PHE A 180 33.77 4.88 5.53
CA PHE A 180 34.88 4.83 4.57
C PHE A 180 35.19 3.42 4.07
N SER A 181 35.91 3.31 2.96
CA SER A 181 36.36 2.02 2.44
C SER A 181 37.22 1.30 3.49
N GLY A 182 37.12 -0.03 3.56
CA GLY A 182 37.89 -0.84 4.52
C GLY A 182 37.34 -0.91 5.95
N CYS A 183 36.33 -0.13 6.35
CA CYS A 183 35.81 -0.18 7.74
C CYS A 183 34.95 -1.43 8.07
N GLY A 184 34.73 -2.32 7.10
CA GLY A 184 33.98 -3.56 7.28
C GLY A 184 32.47 -3.43 7.14
N LYS A 185 31.97 -2.38 6.45
CA LYS A 185 30.53 -2.13 6.22
C LYS A 185 29.83 -3.35 5.64
N THR A 186 30.29 -3.84 4.50
CA THR A 186 29.66 -4.95 3.80
C THR A 186 29.61 -6.20 4.67
N THR A 187 30.70 -6.47 5.41
CA THR A 187 30.74 -7.58 6.38
C THR A 187 29.70 -7.42 7.48
N LEU A 188 29.52 -6.20 8.00
CA LEU A 188 28.53 -5.90 9.02
C LEU A 188 27.10 -5.97 8.47
N VAL A 189 26.84 -5.38 7.31
CA VAL A 189 25.55 -5.41 6.60
C VAL A 189 25.10 -6.85 6.37
N VAL A 190 25.97 -7.72 5.86
CA VAL A 190 25.66 -9.15 5.66
C VAL A 190 25.29 -9.84 6.98
N LYS A 191 26.01 -9.55 8.07
CA LYS A 191 25.69 -10.11 9.41
C LYS A 191 24.34 -9.62 9.92
N VAL A 192 24.03 -8.33 9.74
CA VAL A 192 22.75 -7.73 10.13
C VAL A 192 21.59 -8.34 9.34
N ILE A 193 21.71 -8.45 8.01
CA ILE A 193 20.70 -9.09 7.15
C ILE A 193 20.46 -10.53 7.62
N ARG A 194 21.52 -11.30 7.83
CA ARG A 194 21.41 -12.69 8.31
C ARG A 194 20.66 -12.77 9.64
N LEU A 195 21.04 -11.97 10.63
CA LEU A 195 20.44 -11.99 11.96
C LEU A 195 18.97 -11.52 11.98
N LEU A 196 18.59 -10.58 11.09
CA LEU A 196 17.20 -10.19 10.89
C LEU A 196 16.39 -11.33 10.26
N SER A 197 16.92 -11.97 9.22
CA SER A 197 16.28 -13.12 8.57
C SER A 197 16.13 -14.32 9.51
N GLU A 198 17.14 -14.61 10.34
CA GLU A 198 17.07 -15.67 11.38
C GLU A 198 15.97 -15.38 12.43
N ARG A 199 15.58 -14.11 12.61
CA ARG A 199 14.45 -13.69 13.46
C ARG A 199 13.10 -13.67 12.73
N GLY A 200 13.05 -14.10 11.48
CA GLY A 200 11.82 -14.26 10.70
C GLY A 200 11.39 -13.03 9.90
N TYR A 201 12.18 -11.95 9.87
CA TYR A 201 11.88 -10.78 9.04
C TYR A 201 12.22 -11.02 7.57
N LYS A 202 11.36 -10.57 6.66
CA LYS A 202 11.66 -10.45 5.24
C LYS A 202 12.54 -9.21 5.03
N VAL A 203 13.78 -9.40 4.60
CA VAL A 203 14.76 -8.31 4.45
C VAL A 203 15.01 -8.02 2.97
N GLY A 204 14.76 -6.79 2.56
CA GLY A 204 15.25 -6.25 1.29
C GLY A 204 16.67 -5.71 1.46
N ALA A 205 17.50 -5.83 0.44
CA ALA A 205 18.85 -5.28 0.44
C ALA A 205 19.10 -4.49 -0.84
N ILE A 206 19.70 -3.31 -0.72
CA ILE A 206 20.15 -2.52 -1.86
C ILE A 206 21.61 -2.17 -1.71
N LYS A 207 22.39 -2.45 -2.75
CA LYS A 207 23.76 -1.99 -2.90
C LYS A 207 23.79 -0.98 -4.04
N HIS A 208 24.05 0.28 -3.74
CA HIS A 208 24.22 1.30 -4.77
C HIS A 208 25.71 1.49 -5.07
N ASP A 209 26.11 1.09 -6.27
CA ASP A 209 27.42 1.42 -6.82
C ASP A 209 27.37 2.82 -7.47
N GLY A 210 28.31 3.69 -7.09
CA GLY A 210 28.45 5.01 -7.72
C GLY A 210 29.14 4.95 -9.09
N HIS A 211 29.58 3.76 -9.50
CA HIS A 211 30.22 3.48 -10.77
C HIS A 211 29.34 2.57 -11.64
N HIS A 212 29.73 2.43 -12.91
CA HIS A 212 29.10 1.49 -13.82
C HIS A 212 29.35 0.04 -13.35
N PHE A 213 28.29 -0.78 -13.34
CA PHE A 213 28.36 -2.21 -13.04
C PHE A 213 27.58 -3.00 -14.08
N ASP A 214 28.02 -4.23 -14.35
CA ASP A 214 27.24 -5.22 -15.09
C ASP A 214 27.04 -6.45 -14.20
N ILE A 215 25.81 -6.94 -14.14
CA ILE A 215 25.42 -8.13 -13.38
C ILE A 215 25.23 -9.35 -14.28
N ASP A 216 25.11 -9.13 -15.60
CA ASP A 216 24.92 -10.18 -16.58
C ASP A 216 26.27 -10.69 -17.11
N LYS A 217 26.24 -11.86 -17.74
CA LYS A 217 27.41 -12.46 -18.37
C LYS A 217 27.49 -12.06 -19.83
N GLU A 218 28.55 -11.32 -20.17
CA GLU A 218 28.83 -10.88 -21.53
C GLU A 218 28.72 -12.03 -22.55
N GLY A 219 28.05 -11.74 -23.68
CA GLY A 219 27.87 -12.67 -24.79
C GLY A 219 26.82 -13.77 -24.58
N LYS A 220 26.18 -13.87 -23.41
CA LYS A 220 25.05 -14.79 -23.17
C LYS A 220 23.72 -14.22 -23.65
N ASP A 221 22.67 -15.06 -23.63
CA ASP A 221 21.39 -14.75 -24.28
C ASP A 221 20.72 -13.49 -23.71
N SER A 222 20.61 -13.37 -22.39
CA SER A 222 20.06 -12.19 -21.71
C SER A 222 20.88 -10.92 -22.00
N TRP A 223 22.22 -11.04 -22.01
CA TRP A 223 23.09 -9.93 -22.33
C TRP A 223 22.87 -9.47 -23.78
N ARG A 224 22.77 -10.42 -24.73
CA ARG A 224 22.48 -10.11 -26.14
C ARG A 224 21.10 -9.46 -26.30
N MET A 225 20.09 -9.88 -25.54
CA MET A 225 18.78 -9.23 -25.54
C MET A 225 18.87 -7.77 -25.08
N THR A 226 19.62 -7.50 -24.00
CA THR A 226 19.87 -6.14 -23.52
C THR A 226 20.62 -5.30 -24.54
N GLN A 227 21.70 -5.82 -25.14
CA GLN A 227 22.47 -5.11 -26.18
C GLN A 227 21.68 -4.88 -27.47
N ALA A 228 20.68 -5.72 -27.76
CA ALA A 228 19.75 -5.52 -28.86
C ALA A 228 18.76 -4.36 -28.63
N GLY A 229 18.79 -3.71 -27.46
CA GLY A 229 17.96 -2.55 -27.13
C GLY A 229 16.76 -2.87 -26.24
N ALA A 230 16.71 -4.04 -25.60
CA ALA A 230 15.67 -4.31 -24.60
C ALA A 230 15.81 -3.35 -23.41
N VAL A 231 14.79 -2.52 -23.19
CA VAL A 231 14.73 -1.59 -22.04
C VAL A 231 14.57 -2.36 -20.72
N ILE A 232 13.90 -3.51 -20.77
CA ILE A 232 13.74 -4.43 -19.64
C ILE A 232 14.04 -5.84 -20.12
N THR A 233 15.00 -6.50 -19.49
CA THR A 233 15.33 -7.92 -19.69
C THR A 233 15.06 -8.66 -18.39
N ALA A 234 14.31 -9.77 -18.44
CA ALA A 234 14.00 -10.59 -17.27
C ALA A 234 14.43 -12.04 -17.48
N ILE A 235 15.05 -12.63 -16.45
CA ILE A 235 15.48 -14.03 -16.40
C ILE A 235 14.75 -14.67 -15.21
N THR A 236 14.01 -15.76 -15.44
CA THR A 236 13.22 -16.42 -14.39
C THR A 236 13.35 -17.93 -14.44
N ASP A 237 13.31 -18.55 -13.27
CA ASP A 237 13.12 -19.99 -13.08
C ASP A 237 12.05 -20.27 -12.01
N SER A 238 11.96 -21.51 -11.53
CA SER A 238 10.99 -21.92 -10.50
C SER A 238 11.19 -21.30 -9.11
N LYS A 239 12.32 -20.64 -8.86
CA LYS A 239 12.75 -20.15 -7.54
C LYS A 239 13.18 -18.68 -7.55
N LYS A 240 13.58 -18.13 -8.69
CA LYS A 240 14.25 -16.83 -8.78
C LYS A 240 13.84 -16.05 -10.02
N LEU A 241 13.81 -14.74 -9.86
CA LEU A 241 13.65 -13.74 -10.90
C LEU A 241 14.82 -12.77 -10.81
N ALA A 242 15.48 -12.50 -11.94
CA ALA A 242 16.40 -11.40 -12.12
C ALA A 242 15.82 -10.44 -13.17
N VAL A 243 15.83 -9.14 -12.89
CA VAL A 243 15.35 -8.10 -13.80
C VAL A 243 16.47 -7.10 -14.01
N ILE A 244 16.80 -6.84 -15.27
CA ILE A 244 17.72 -5.80 -15.71
C ILE A 244 16.86 -4.73 -16.36
N LYS A 245 16.76 -3.56 -15.73
CA LYS A 245 16.02 -2.41 -16.23
C LYS A 245 17.00 -1.30 -16.55
N GLN A 246 16.99 -0.83 -17.79
CA GLN A 246 17.78 0.30 -18.23
C GLN A 246 17.08 1.60 -17.80
N HIS A 247 17.86 2.55 -17.27
CA HIS A 247 17.37 3.86 -16.86
C HIS A 247 18.26 4.95 -17.47
N GLU A 248 17.66 6.00 -18.01
CA GLU A 248 18.40 7.18 -18.48
C GLU A 248 19.00 7.98 -17.31
N THR A 249 18.29 8.01 -16.18
CA THR A 249 18.71 8.67 -14.94
C THR A 249 18.60 7.69 -13.78
N SER A 250 19.61 7.65 -12.91
CA SER A 250 19.62 6.74 -11.75
C SER A 250 18.48 7.10 -10.78
N PRO A 251 17.59 6.14 -10.44
CA PRO A 251 16.48 6.40 -9.53
C PRO A 251 16.96 6.67 -8.10
N GLY A 252 16.22 7.49 -7.38
CA GLY A 252 16.48 7.77 -5.97
C GLY A 252 16.16 6.55 -5.08
N PRO A 253 16.71 6.49 -3.85
CA PRO A 253 16.47 5.36 -2.94
C PRO A 253 14.98 5.18 -2.64
N GLN A 254 14.23 6.26 -2.44
CA GLN A 254 12.78 6.19 -2.15
C GLN A 254 11.97 5.60 -3.32
N GLU A 255 12.33 5.95 -4.56
CA GLU A 255 11.68 5.42 -5.76
C GLU A 255 11.95 3.93 -5.90
N MET A 256 13.21 3.51 -5.74
CA MET A 256 13.61 2.10 -5.75
C MET A 256 12.87 1.27 -4.71
N ILE A 257 12.75 1.77 -3.47
CA ILE A 257 12.05 1.08 -2.39
C ILE A 257 10.57 0.90 -2.75
N LYS A 258 9.93 1.96 -3.25
CA LYS A 258 8.51 1.93 -3.60
C LYS A 258 8.22 0.97 -4.76
N GLU A 259 9.10 0.92 -5.75
CA GLU A 259 8.91 0.09 -6.95
C GLU A 259 9.19 -1.39 -6.67
N PHE A 260 10.22 -1.72 -5.88
CA PHE A 260 10.72 -3.10 -5.80
C PHE A 260 10.65 -3.77 -4.41
N PHE A 261 10.39 -3.01 -3.35
CA PHE A 261 10.53 -3.51 -1.97
C PHE A 261 9.25 -3.41 -1.14
N SER A 262 8.08 -3.39 -1.77
CA SER A 262 6.80 -3.33 -1.04
C SER A 262 6.45 -4.59 -0.24
N GLU A 263 7.09 -5.73 -0.53
CA GLU A 263 6.77 -7.04 0.06
C GLU A 263 7.68 -7.45 1.23
N VAL A 264 8.65 -6.60 1.60
CA VAL A 264 9.60 -6.86 2.70
C VAL A 264 9.21 -6.11 3.97
N ASP A 265 9.70 -6.57 5.12
CA ASP A 265 9.47 -5.92 6.42
C ASP A 265 10.43 -4.76 6.67
N ILE A 266 11.62 -4.78 6.06
CA ILE A 266 12.67 -3.76 6.20
C ILE A 266 13.60 -3.78 4.97
N VAL A 267 14.16 -2.62 4.62
CA VAL A 267 15.20 -2.48 3.59
C VAL A 267 16.52 -2.06 4.22
N ILE A 268 17.59 -2.79 3.92
CA ILE A 268 18.96 -2.47 4.31
C ILE A 268 19.71 -1.91 3.11
N ILE A 269 20.27 -0.71 3.24
CA ILE A 269 21.00 -0.04 2.16
C ILE A 269 22.49 0.06 2.48
N GLU A 270 23.31 -0.31 1.50
CA GLU A 270 24.73 0.06 1.43
C GLU A 270 24.96 0.96 0.21
N GLY A 271 25.13 2.27 0.43
CA GLY A 271 25.36 3.24 -0.65
C GLY A 271 24.58 4.53 -0.48
N TRP A 272 24.39 5.27 -1.59
CA TRP A 272 23.67 6.56 -1.64
C TRP A 272 24.13 7.67 -0.68
N LYS A 273 25.40 7.70 -0.25
CA LYS A 273 26.04 8.77 0.55
C LYS A 273 25.04 9.63 1.36
N GLU A 274 24.86 10.89 0.98
CA GLU A 274 24.01 11.87 1.69
C GLU A 274 22.50 11.69 1.42
N LEU A 275 22.12 10.97 0.37
CA LEU A 275 20.73 10.73 -0.02
C LEU A 275 20.10 9.53 0.72
N ALA A 276 20.90 8.68 1.36
CA ALA A 276 20.43 7.51 2.06
C ALA A 276 19.77 7.88 3.40
N PRO A 277 18.53 7.43 3.69
CA PRO A 277 17.87 7.72 4.96
C PRO A 277 18.40 6.86 6.11
N ASN A 278 18.20 7.30 7.35
CA ASN A 278 18.43 6.49 8.57
C ASN A 278 19.81 5.82 8.60
N ARG A 279 20.87 6.62 8.52
CA ARG A 279 22.25 6.14 8.41
C ARG A 279 22.82 5.72 9.75
N ILE A 280 23.36 4.50 9.80
CA ILE A 280 24.29 4.05 10.82
C ILE A 280 25.70 4.23 10.24
N GLU A 281 26.49 5.11 10.85
CA GLU A 281 27.89 5.25 10.49
C GLU A 281 28.70 4.06 11.03
N VAL A 282 29.52 3.45 10.19
CA VAL A 282 30.44 2.36 10.53
C VAL A 282 31.85 2.95 10.61
N TYR A 283 32.38 3.03 11.83
CA TYR A 283 33.64 3.71 12.12
C TYR A 283 34.60 2.83 12.90
N ARG A 284 35.86 2.81 12.48
CA ARG A 284 36.96 2.09 13.14
C ARG A 284 38.09 3.07 13.41
N LYS A 285 38.50 3.19 14.67
CA LYS A 285 39.53 4.16 15.10
C LYS A 285 40.86 3.96 14.38
N GLU A 286 41.24 2.70 14.15
CA GLU A 286 42.48 2.28 13.52
C GLU A 286 42.63 2.74 12.06
N LEU A 287 41.51 3.10 11.40
CA LEU A 287 41.56 3.62 10.02
C LEU A 287 41.83 5.13 9.95
N GLY A 288 41.76 5.85 11.08
CA GLY A 288 42.14 7.26 11.16
C GLY A 288 41.29 8.23 10.32
N HIS A 289 40.15 7.81 9.78
CA HIS A 289 39.25 8.69 9.04
C HIS A 289 38.51 9.67 9.97
N LYS A 290 38.07 10.81 9.41
CA LYS A 290 37.13 11.70 10.09
C LYS A 290 35.75 11.06 10.13
N LEU A 291 34.97 11.29 11.19
CA LEU A 291 33.58 10.85 11.26
C LEU A 291 32.75 11.58 10.20
N LEU A 292 31.87 10.86 9.52
CA LEU A 292 30.92 11.42 8.56
C LEU A 292 29.85 12.23 9.29
N CYS A 293 29.32 11.70 10.39
CA CYS A 293 28.33 12.38 11.22
C CYS A 293 28.85 13.68 11.86
N ALA A 294 30.16 13.79 12.08
CA ALA A 294 30.77 15.02 12.58
C ALA A 294 30.89 16.12 11.50
N GLN A 295 30.85 15.75 10.22
CA GLN A 295 30.85 16.69 9.10
C GLN A 295 29.44 17.14 8.76
N ASN A 296 28.49 16.20 8.77
CA ASN A 296 27.07 16.47 8.63
C ASN A 296 26.28 15.42 9.43
N GLU A 297 25.66 15.86 10.53
CA GLU A 297 24.88 14.97 11.41
C GLU A 297 23.54 14.57 10.78
N GLU A 298 23.06 15.32 9.78
CA GLU A 298 21.76 15.10 9.15
C GLU A 298 21.63 13.67 8.61
N GLY A 299 20.52 13.02 8.91
CA GLY A 299 20.21 11.66 8.46
C GLY A 299 20.93 10.53 9.20
N PHE A 300 21.89 10.80 10.09
CA PHE A 300 22.50 9.78 10.95
C PHE A 300 21.63 9.46 12.17
N ILE A 301 21.53 8.18 12.51
CA ILE A 301 20.71 7.68 13.63
C ILE A 301 21.50 6.94 14.70
N ALA A 302 22.73 6.52 14.39
CA ALA A 302 23.66 5.85 15.29
C ALA A 302 25.09 5.81 14.71
N LEU A 303 26.05 5.55 15.59
CA LEU A 303 27.46 5.29 15.26
C LEU A 303 27.85 3.88 15.70
N ALA A 304 28.10 2.98 14.76
CA ALA A 304 28.67 1.66 15.02
C ALA A 304 30.20 1.74 15.06
N THR A 305 30.81 1.55 16.22
CA THR A 305 32.24 1.71 16.42
C THR A 305 32.87 0.73 17.41
N ASN A 306 34.20 0.61 17.38
CA ASN A 306 35.02 -0.21 18.28
C ASN A 306 35.72 0.59 19.39
N THR A 307 35.45 1.90 19.49
CA THR A 307 36.01 2.80 20.50
C THR A 307 34.92 3.70 21.02
N HIS A 308 35.08 4.24 22.22
CA HIS A 308 34.24 5.34 22.67
C HIS A 308 34.58 6.62 21.88
N ILE A 309 33.55 7.31 21.39
CA ILE A 309 33.60 8.61 20.71
C ILE A 309 32.67 9.57 21.45
N ASP A 310 33.08 10.84 21.62
CA ASP A 310 32.18 11.86 22.17
C ASP A 310 31.19 12.32 21.08
N THR A 311 29.94 11.88 21.17
CA THR A 311 28.86 12.19 20.23
C THR A 311 27.50 12.06 20.89
N LYS A 312 26.51 12.79 20.36
CA LYS A 312 25.09 12.70 20.77
C LYS A 312 24.38 11.49 20.18
N LEU A 313 24.95 10.87 19.13
CA LEU A 313 24.36 9.71 18.49
C LEU A 313 24.51 8.45 19.38
N PRO A 314 23.50 7.56 19.39
CA PRO A 314 23.64 6.24 20.01
C PRO A 314 24.87 5.50 19.46
N GLN A 315 25.72 5.01 20.35
CA GLN A 315 26.91 4.24 19.98
C GLN A 315 26.62 2.74 20.07
N LEU A 316 26.86 2.03 18.97
CA LEU A 316 26.66 0.60 18.84
C LEU A 316 28.02 -0.09 18.73
N ASP A 317 28.20 -1.21 19.42
CA ASP A 317 29.44 -1.99 19.30
C ASP A 317 29.49 -2.68 17.93
N ILE A 318 30.41 -2.23 17.08
CA ILE A 318 30.61 -2.78 15.73
C ILE A 318 31.00 -4.27 15.74
N ASN A 319 31.58 -4.75 16.83
CA ASN A 319 32.00 -6.15 16.98
C ASN A 319 30.87 -7.03 17.54
N ASN A 320 29.74 -6.43 17.94
CA ASN A 320 28.54 -7.11 18.40
C ASN A 320 27.33 -6.80 17.48
N PRO A 321 27.20 -7.48 16.32
CA PRO A 321 26.10 -7.27 15.38
C PRO A 321 24.71 -7.44 16.01
N GLN A 322 24.56 -8.28 17.03
CA GLN A 322 23.28 -8.47 17.74
C GLN A 322 22.82 -7.18 18.40
N HIS A 323 23.74 -6.37 18.96
CA HIS A 323 23.42 -5.06 19.52
C HIS A 323 22.81 -4.14 18.44
N ILE A 324 23.39 -4.13 17.25
CA ILE A 324 22.90 -3.32 16.12
C ILE A 324 21.52 -3.81 15.65
N VAL A 325 21.32 -5.13 15.55
CA VAL A 325 20.02 -5.69 15.14
C VAL A 325 18.95 -5.40 16.18
N THR A 326 19.26 -5.49 17.48
CA THR A 326 18.32 -5.11 18.55
C THR A 326 17.94 -3.64 18.44
N PHE A 327 18.90 -2.74 18.24
CA PHE A 327 18.63 -1.32 17.99
C PHE A 327 17.70 -1.10 16.78
N ILE A 328 17.95 -1.78 15.65
CA ILE A 328 17.12 -1.68 14.46
C ILE A 328 15.69 -2.17 14.74
N ILE A 329 15.54 -3.32 15.40
CA ILE A 329 14.23 -3.88 15.73
C ILE A 329 13.45 -2.94 16.65
N ASP A 330 14.10 -2.45 17.70
CA ASP A 330 13.46 -1.58 18.69
C ASP A 330 13.00 -0.26 18.08
N LYS A 331 13.79 0.27 17.13
CA LYS A 331 13.50 1.57 16.51
C LYS A 331 12.52 1.50 15.34
N PHE A 332 12.48 0.40 14.60
CA PHE A 332 11.75 0.34 13.32
C PHE A 332 10.73 -0.80 13.19
N LEU A 333 10.86 -1.88 13.96
CA LEU A 333 10.10 -3.11 13.73
C LEU A 333 9.21 -3.53 14.91
N LYS A 334 9.46 -3.02 16.13
CA LYS A 334 8.52 -3.12 17.24
C LYS A 334 7.35 -2.17 17.00
N ARG A 335 6.13 -2.71 17.02
CA ARG A 335 4.87 -1.96 17.03
C ARG A 335 4.36 -1.90 18.47
#